data_AF-A0A7W4NSQ5-F1
#
_entry.id   AF-A0A7W4NSQ5-F1
#
_cell.length_a   1.000
_cell.length_b   1.000
_cell.length_c   1.000
_cell.angle_alpha   90.00
_cell.angle_beta   90.00
_cell.angle_gamma   90.00
#
_symmetry.space_group_name_H-M   'P 1'
#
loop_
_entity.id
_entity.type
_entity.pdbx_description
1 polymer ?
#
loop_
_entity_poly.entity_id
_entity_poly.type
_entity_poly.pdbx_seq_one_letter_code
_entity_poly.pdbx_strand_id
1 'polypeptide(L)'
;MTRMPEPIRRVETIASYHAHVYFEGPDERAAAECLRAAIADRFVVRLGRWHEVPVGPHTLPMYQVAFDTTLFATLVPWLMLNHQGLSILIHPNTRFPRRDHMRDGAWLGQRRALLAERVPESAPEADGAGLPNTRPGSPGSAD
;
A
#
# COMPACT_ATOMS: atom_id res chain seq x y z
N MET A 1 -6.03 -19.06 -31.61
CA MET A 1 -5.00 -18.00 -31.60
C MET A 1 -4.20 -18.13 -30.32
N THR A 2 -2.93 -18.52 -30.38
CA THR A 2 -2.05 -18.59 -29.20
C THR A 2 -1.68 -17.17 -28.78
N ARG A 3 -2.12 -16.73 -27.60
CA ARG A 3 -1.73 -15.44 -27.04
C ARG A 3 -0.21 -15.44 -26.83
N MET A 4 0.49 -14.56 -27.52
CA MET A 4 1.93 -14.37 -27.30
C MET A 4 2.16 -13.89 -25.86
N PRO A 5 3.25 -14.35 -25.20
CA PRO A 5 3.58 -13.90 -23.86
C PRO A 5 3.81 -12.39 -23.85
N GLU A 6 3.39 -11.72 -22.77
CA GLU A 6 3.63 -10.29 -22.60
C GLU A 6 5.15 -10.02 -22.47
N PRO A 7 5.63 -8.88 -22.99
CA PRO A 7 7.04 -8.53 -22.86
C PRO A 7 7.43 -8.35 -21.39
N ILE A 8 8.63 -8.80 -21.03
CA ILE A 8 9.20 -8.58 -19.70
C ILE A 8 9.37 -7.07 -19.49
N ARG A 9 8.75 -6.55 -18.42
CA ARG A 9 8.82 -5.13 -18.04
C ARG A 9 10.06 -4.88 -17.18
N ARG A 10 10.58 -3.66 -17.25
CA ARG A 10 11.72 -3.24 -16.44
C ARG A 10 11.26 -2.61 -15.12
N VAL A 11 12.06 -2.75 -14.07
CA VAL A 11 11.70 -2.26 -12.72
C VAL A 11 11.61 -0.73 -12.65
N GLU A 12 12.33 -0.02 -13.52
CA GLU A 12 12.31 1.45 -13.60
C GLU A 12 10.97 2.02 -14.08
N THR A 13 10.04 1.15 -14.52
CA THR A 13 8.66 1.56 -14.82
C THR A 13 7.84 1.87 -13.56
N ILE A 14 8.33 1.48 -12.39
CA ILE A 14 7.69 1.71 -11.10
C ILE A 14 8.13 3.06 -10.56
N ALA A 15 7.18 3.99 -10.38
CA ALA A 15 7.46 5.31 -9.83
C ALA A 15 7.42 5.33 -8.29
N SER A 16 6.61 4.47 -7.67
CA SER A 16 6.48 4.33 -6.23
C SER A 16 5.72 3.06 -5.87
N TYR A 17 5.45 2.84 -4.58
CA TYR A 17 4.57 1.78 -4.11
C TYR A 17 3.53 2.32 -3.14
N HIS A 18 2.37 1.66 -3.11
CA HIS A 18 1.37 1.82 -2.07
C HIS A 18 1.19 0.52 -1.30
N ALA A 19 1.05 0.64 0.03
CA ALA A 19 0.50 -0.39 0.89
C ALA A 19 -0.86 0.07 1.43
N HIS A 20 -1.91 -0.73 1.26
CA HIS A 20 -3.23 -0.48 1.82
C HIS A 20 -3.48 -1.47 2.94
N VAL A 21 -3.56 -0.96 4.18
CA VAL A 21 -3.76 -1.76 5.38
C VAL A 21 -5.26 -1.80 5.67
N TYR A 22 -5.86 -2.98 5.53
CA TYR A 22 -7.28 -3.19 5.76
C TYR A 22 -7.56 -3.63 7.19
N PHE A 23 -8.73 -3.26 7.69
CA PHE A 23 -9.22 -3.69 9.01
C PHE A 23 -10.74 -3.86 8.98
N GLU A 24 -11.24 -4.81 9.75
CA GLU A 24 -12.67 -5.06 9.96
C GLU A 24 -12.95 -5.38 11.44
N GLY A 25 -13.90 -4.65 12.02
CA GLY A 25 -14.21 -4.79 13.45
C GLY A 25 -13.21 -4.11 14.39
N PRO A 26 -13.51 -4.10 15.71
CA PRO A 26 -12.76 -3.33 16.69
C PRO A 26 -11.31 -3.79 16.88
N ASP A 27 -11.05 -5.10 16.84
CA ASP A 27 -9.73 -5.67 17.13
C ASP A 27 -8.73 -5.35 16.01
N GLU A 28 -9.11 -5.59 14.75
CA GLU A 28 -8.26 -5.22 13.60
C GLU A 28 -8.09 -3.70 13.51
N ARG A 29 -9.12 -2.91 13.87
CA ARG A 29 -9.03 -1.45 13.91
C ARG A 29 -7.93 -0.98 14.88
N ALA A 30 -7.91 -1.53 16.10
CA ALA A 30 -6.88 -1.23 17.09
C ALA A 30 -5.47 -1.66 16.65
N ALA A 31 -5.35 -2.84 16.05
CA ALA A 31 -4.08 -3.31 15.47
C ALA A 31 -3.60 -2.39 14.34
N ALA A 32 -4.52 -1.94 13.47
CA ALA A 32 -4.22 -1.04 12.37
C ALA A 32 -3.77 0.36 12.84
N GLU A 33 -4.35 0.89 13.91
CA GLU A 33 -3.91 2.13 14.56
C GLU A 33 -2.49 2.00 15.12
N CYS A 34 -2.21 0.92 15.86
CA CYS A 34 -0.88 0.64 16.40
C CYS A 34 0.17 0.51 15.29
N LEU A 35 -0.14 -0.26 14.24
CA LEU A 35 0.73 -0.41 13.07
C LEU A 35 0.99 0.93 12.37
N ARG A 36 -0.05 1.76 12.21
CA ARG A 36 0.06 3.07 11.55
C ARG A 36 0.99 4.01 12.32
N ALA A 37 0.88 4.05 13.64
CA ALA A 37 1.76 4.83 14.51
C ALA A 37 3.21 4.31 14.40
N ALA A 38 3.40 3.00 14.50
CA ALA A 38 4.72 2.38 14.40
C ALA A 38 5.42 2.64 13.05
N ILE A 39 4.65 2.70 11.95
CA ILE A 39 5.16 3.10 10.63
C ILE A 39 5.62 4.56 10.65
N ALA A 40 4.80 5.47 11.20
CA ALA A 40 5.11 6.90 11.26
C ALA A 40 6.40 7.21 12.01
N ASP A 41 6.69 6.43 13.05
CA ASP A 41 7.88 6.60 13.89
C ASP A 41 9.16 6.05 13.25
N ARG A 42 9.05 5.21 12.21
CA ARG A 42 10.17 4.43 11.66
C ARG A 42 10.52 4.74 10.22
N PHE A 43 9.55 5.14 9.40
CA PHE A 43 9.76 5.28 7.96
C PHE A 43 9.35 6.65 7.44
N VAL A 44 10.13 7.20 6.50
CA VAL A 44 9.83 8.45 5.81
C VAL A 44 8.83 8.17 4.69
N VAL A 45 7.56 8.10 5.05
CA VAL A 45 6.44 7.77 4.15
C VAL A 45 5.36 8.84 4.16
N ARG A 46 4.43 8.74 3.21
CA ARG A 46 3.20 9.51 3.22
C ARG A 46 2.04 8.62 3.67
N LEU A 47 1.52 8.89 4.86
CA LEU A 47 0.31 8.25 5.36
C LEU A 47 -0.93 8.95 4.82
N GLY A 48 -1.81 8.17 4.19
CA GLY A 48 -3.13 8.59 3.74
C GLY A 48 -4.11 8.84 4.88
N ARG A 49 -5.32 9.26 4.50
CA ARG A 49 -6.44 9.40 5.42
C ARG A 49 -6.87 8.03 5.93
N TRP A 50 -7.43 8.03 7.13
CA TRP A 50 -8.13 6.88 7.67
C TRP A 50 -9.51 6.80 7.04
N HIS A 51 -9.83 5.68 6.40
CA HIS A 51 -11.13 5.45 5.78
C HIS A 51 -11.90 4.39 6.57
N GLU A 52 -12.97 4.82 7.25
CA GLU A 52 -13.86 3.91 7.99
C GLU A 52 -14.89 3.20 7.08
N VAL A 53 -14.92 3.57 5.80
CA VAL A 53 -15.82 2.99 4.80
C VAL A 53 -15.06 2.67 3.50
N PRO A 54 -15.58 1.76 2.66
CA PRO A 54 -15.03 1.47 1.35
C PRO A 54 -14.83 2.72 0.49
N VAL A 55 -13.67 2.84 -0.17
CA VAL A 55 -13.33 3.97 -1.03
C VAL A 55 -12.58 3.50 -2.26
N GLY A 56 -12.89 4.06 -3.44
CA GLY A 56 -12.25 3.65 -4.69
C GLY A 56 -12.39 2.13 -4.93
N PRO A 57 -11.31 1.39 -5.22
CA PRO A 57 -11.36 -0.06 -5.42
C PRO A 57 -11.43 -0.88 -4.13
N HIS A 58 -11.27 -0.26 -2.97
CA HIS A 58 -11.11 -0.94 -1.68
C HIS A 58 -12.48 -1.26 -1.08
N THR A 59 -12.77 -2.55 -0.87
CA THR A 59 -14.09 -3.00 -0.37
C THR A 59 -14.23 -3.03 1.14
N LEU A 60 -13.16 -2.71 1.88
CA LEU A 60 -13.11 -2.68 3.34
C LEU A 60 -12.55 -1.32 3.82
N PRO A 61 -12.79 -0.95 5.09
CA PRO A 61 -12.06 0.12 5.75
C PRO A 61 -10.55 -0.08 5.63
N MET A 62 -9.81 1.01 5.39
CA MET A 62 -8.37 0.96 5.22
C MET A 62 -7.68 2.30 5.46
N TYR A 63 -6.36 2.28 5.52
CA TYR A 63 -5.54 3.46 5.21
C TYR A 63 -4.42 3.11 4.23
N GLN A 64 -3.97 4.13 3.50
CA GLN A 64 -2.86 4.02 2.55
C GLN A 64 -1.54 4.43 3.19
N VAL A 65 -0.45 3.75 2.79
CA VAL A 65 0.94 4.15 3.00
C VAL A 65 1.58 4.27 1.63
N ALA A 66 1.95 5.48 1.22
CA ALA A 66 2.70 5.71 -0.02
C ALA A 66 4.18 5.91 0.28
N PHE A 67 5.04 5.22 -0.47
CA PHE A 67 6.48 5.20 -0.22
C PHE A 67 7.31 5.05 -1.49
N ASP A 68 8.52 5.60 -1.44
CA ASP A 68 9.49 5.55 -2.53
C ASP A 68 10.02 4.11 -2.76
N THR A 69 10.44 3.82 -3.99
CA THR A 69 10.99 2.51 -4.36
C THR A 69 12.18 2.08 -3.48
N THR A 70 12.98 3.02 -2.99
CA THR A 70 14.13 2.78 -2.11
C THR A 70 13.73 2.21 -0.74
N LEU A 71 12.50 2.42 -0.28
CA LEU A 71 12.01 1.90 1.00
C LEU A 71 11.45 0.48 0.90
N PHE A 72 11.29 -0.09 -0.30
CA PHE A 72 10.64 -1.38 -0.47
C PHE A 72 11.35 -2.49 0.32
N ALA A 73 12.68 -2.57 0.22
CA ALA A 73 13.48 -3.61 0.87
C ALA A 73 13.56 -3.50 2.40
N THR A 74 13.03 -2.42 3.00
CA THR A 74 13.02 -2.22 4.46
C THR A 74 11.60 -2.25 5.01
N LEU A 75 10.69 -1.46 4.44
CA LEU A 75 9.30 -1.37 4.90
C LEU A 75 8.54 -2.70 4.69
N VAL A 76 8.65 -3.32 3.52
CA VAL A 76 7.85 -4.53 3.22
C VAL A 76 8.27 -5.72 4.09
N PRO A 77 9.56 -6.06 4.25
CA PRO A 77 9.97 -7.09 5.21
C PRO A 77 9.58 -6.76 6.65
N TRP A 78 9.63 -5.48 7.04
CA TRP A 78 9.16 -5.08 8.37
C TRP A 78 7.66 -5.32 8.54
N LEU A 79 6.83 -5.00 7.53
CA LEU A 79 5.40 -5.33 7.54
C LEU A 79 5.16 -6.84 7.60
N MET A 80 5.95 -7.66 6.91
CA MET A 80 5.83 -9.13 7.00
C MET A 80 5.96 -9.64 8.43
N LEU A 81 6.83 -9.02 9.24
CA LEU A 81 7.02 -9.39 10.65
C LEU A 81 5.98 -8.77 11.59
N ASN A 82 5.41 -7.62 11.23
CA ASN A 82 4.66 -6.77 12.16
C ASN A 82 3.21 -6.51 11.75
N HIS A 83 2.66 -7.15 10.72
CA HIS A 83 1.29 -6.87 10.26
C HIS A 83 0.18 -7.33 11.22
N GLN A 84 0.50 -8.05 12.31
CA GLN A 84 -0.46 -8.45 13.36
C GLN A 84 -1.72 -9.17 12.82
N GLY A 85 -1.57 -9.96 11.76
CA GLY A 85 -2.70 -10.65 11.13
C GLY A 85 -3.53 -9.79 10.16
N LEU A 86 -3.30 -8.48 10.09
CA LEU A 86 -3.99 -7.58 9.15
C LEU A 86 -3.73 -7.98 7.70
N SER A 87 -4.71 -7.73 6.85
CA SER A 87 -4.58 -7.88 5.40
C SER A 87 -3.94 -6.62 4.81
N ILE A 88 -2.90 -6.77 3.99
CA ILE A 88 -2.21 -5.63 3.36
C ILE A 88 -2.03 -5.90 1.86
N LEU A 89 -2.62 -5.03 1.02
CA LEU A 89 -2.31 -4.99 -0.42
C LEU A 89 -1.11 -4.10 -0.64
N ILE A 90 -0.06 -4.61 -1.25
CA ILE A 90 1.13 -3.84 -1.65
C ILE A 90 1.18 -3.87 -3.17
N HIS A 91 1.12 -2.72 -3.84
CA HIS A 91 1.21 -2.67 -5.30
C HIS A 91 2.22 -1.62 -5.78
N PRO A 92 2.90 -1.87 -6.92
CA PRO A 92 3.68 -0.83 -7.59
C PRO A 92 2.74 0.24 -8.14
N ASN A 93 3.28 1.42 -8.44
CA ASN A 93 2.60 2.44 -9.22
C ASN A 93 3.32 2.60 -10.56
N THR A 94 2.68 2.08 -11.61
CA THR A 94 3.06 2.29 -13.01
C THR A 94 2.02 3.18 -13.69
N ARG A 95 2.05 3.27 -15.03
CA ARG A 95 1.00 3.97 -15.80
C ARG A 95 -0.29 3.14 -15.96
N PHE A 96 -0.37 1.95 -15.37
CA PHE A 96 -1.49 1.01 -15.54
C PHE A 96 -2.15 0.65 -14.19
N PRO A 97 -2.80 1.62 -13.50
CA PRO A 97 -3.23 1.44 -12.12
C PRO A 97 -4.18 0.25 -11.94
N ARG A 98 -5.11 -0.02 -12.87
CA ARG A 98 -5.95 -1.23 -12.76
C ARG A 98 -5.13 -2.52 -12.75
N ARG A 99 -4.11 -2.62 -13.60
CA ARG A 99 -3.21 -3.78 -13.62
C ARG A 99 -2.40 -3.85 -12.33
N ASP A 100 -1.88 -2.71 -11.90
CA ASP A 100 -1.08 -2.60 -10.67
C ASP A 100 -1.83 -3.18 -9.46
N HIS A 101 -3.11 -2.79 -9.28
CA HIS A 101 -3.95 -3.27 -8.18
C HIS A 101 -4.36 -4.74 -8.32
N MET A 102 -4.73 -5.17 -9.53
CA MET A 102 -5.42 -6.45 -9.73
C MET A 102 -4.50 -7.62 -10.01
N ARG A 103 -3.32 -7.37 -10.60
CA ARG A 103 -2.40 -8.38 -11.13
C ARG A 103 -0.98 -8.26 -10.60
N ASP A 104 -0.46 -7.05 -10.46
CA ASP A 104 0.95 -6.84 -10.11
C ASP A 104 1.17 -6.63 -8.60
N GLY A 105 0.09 -6.58 -7.82
CA GLY A 105 0.13 -6.44 -6.36
C GLY A 105 0.47 -7.74 -5.63
N ALA A 106 1.14 -7.59 -4.49
CA ALA A 106 1.39 -8.62 -3.49
C ALA A 106 0.45 -8.44 -2.30
N TRP A 107 0.22 -9.53 -1.55
CA TRP A 107 -0.60 -9.51 -0.34
C TRP A 107 0.18 -10.07 0.85
N LEU A 108 0.06 -9.38 1.99
CA LEU A 108 0.36 -9.93 3.31
C LEU A 108 -0.96 -10.27 4.00
N GLY A 109 -1.02 -11.42 4.67
CA GLY A 109 -2.26 -11.94 5.24
C GLY A 109 -3.27 -12.37 4.18
N GLN A 110 -4.56 -12.22 4.49
CA GLN A 110 -5.65 -12.66 3.61
C GLN A 110 -5.87 -11.69 2.45
N ARG A 111 -5.92 -12.20 1.21
CA ARG A 111 -6.32 -11.39 0.05
C ARG A 111 -7.77 -10.96 0.18
N ARG A 112 -8.03 -9.66 -0.03
CA ARG A 112 -9.37 -9.08 -0.03
C ARG A 112 -9.83 -8.75 -1.44
N ALA A 113 -11.15 -8.72 -1.64
CA ALA A 113 -11.75 -8.36 -2.93
C ALA A 113 -11.46 -6.89 -3.26
N LEU A 114 -11.38 -6.57 -4.55
CA LEU A 114 -11.23 -5.22 -5.05
C LEU A 114 -12.20 -4.99 -6.21
N LEU A 115 -12.64 -3.74 -6.38
CA LEU A 115 -13.53 -3.31 -7.45
C LEU A 115 -12.71 -2.75 -8.63
N ALA A 116 -12.34 -3.62 -9.56
CA ALA A 116 -11.45 -3.28 -10.68
C ALA A 116 -11.99 -2.14 -11.56
N GLU A 117 -13.31 -2.08 -11.72
CA GLU A 117 -14.03 -1.06 -12.49
C GLU A 117 -13.90 0.34 -11.89
N ARG A 118 -13.55 0.44 -10.60
CA ARG A 118 -13.31 1.72 -9.92
C ARG A 118 -11.86 2.20 -10.03
N VAL A 119 -11.02 1.50 -10.80
CA VAL A 119 -9.66 1.90 -11.11
C VAL A 119 -9.54 2.20 -12.61
N PRO A 120 -8.99 3.36 -13.01
CA PRO A 120 -8.68 3.65 -14.40
C PRO A 120 -7.79 2.55 -15.00
N GLU A 121 -8.00 2.22 -16.27
CA GLU A 121 -7.16 1.21 -16.95
C GLU A 121 -5.71 1.69 -17.09
N SER A 122 -5.53 2.97 -17.43
CA SER A 122 -4.24 3.65 -17.57
C SER A 122 -4.31 5.08 -17.05
N ALA A 123 -3.14 5.67 -16.79
CA ALA A 123 -2.96 7.08 -16.49
C ALA A 123 -1.85 7.69 -17.38
N PRO A 124 -1.87 9.01 -17.64
CA PRO A 124 -0.81 9.68 -18.40
C PRO A 124 0.58 9.52 -17.77
N GLU A 125 0.61 9.52 -16.44
CA GLU A 125 1.82 9.41 -15.61
C GLU A 125 1.61 8.37 -14.51
N ALA A 126 2.71 7.78 -14.04
CA ALA A 126 2.69 6.86 -12.92
C ALA A 126 2.62 7.65 -11.61
N ASP A 127 1.86 7.15 -10.64
CA ASP A 127 1.69 7.84 -9.37
C ASP A 127 2.99 7.83 -8.55
N GLY A 128 3.39 9.00 -8.06
CA GLY A 128 4.56 9.14 -7.20
C GLY A 128 4.20 8.96 -5.73
N ALA A 129 5.19 8.72 -4.87
CA ALA A 129 4.94 8.59 -3.43
C ALA A 129 4.36 9.88 -2.79
N GLY A 130 4.54 11.02 -3.46
CA GLY A 130 4.22 12.34 -2.95
C GLY A 130 5.16 12.78 -1.82
N LEU A 131 4.91 13.95 -1.26
CA LEU A 131 5.71 14.46 -0.13
C LEU A 131 5.39 13.63 1.14
N PRO A 132 6.41 13.05 1.81
CA PRO A 132 6.23 12.39 3.10
C PRO A 132 5.62 13.32 4.14
N ASN A 133 4.77 12.77 5.02
CA ASN A 133 4.14 13.50 6.13
C ASN A 133 4.46 12.87 7.50
N THR A 134 5.47 12.02 7.55
CA THR A 134 6.00 11.35 8.75
C THR A 134 7.40 11.86 9.06
N ARG A 135 7.82 11.74 10.32
CA ARG A 135 9.14 12.19 10.79
C ARG A 135 9.71 11.16 11.78
N PRO A 136 10.37 10.11 11.27
CA PRO A 136 10.95 9.08 12.12
C PRO A 136 11.90 9.68 13.16
N GLY A 137 11.82 9.21 14.41
CA GLY A 137 12.75 9.62 15.46
C GLY A 137 12.62 11.08 15.94
N SER A 138 11.44 11.69 15.87
CA SER A 138 11.21 12.91 16.67
C SER A 138 11.26 12.52 18.15
N PRO A 139 12.11 13.11 19.00
CA PRO A 139 12.17 12.78 20.42
C PRO A 139 10.89 13.27 21.08
N GLY A 140 9.93 12.38 21.31
CA GLY A 140 8.64 12.70 21.90
C GLY A 140 7.99 11.45 22.48
N SER A 141 8.07 11.34 23.81
CA SER A 141 7.35 10.43 24.70
C SER A 141 7.54 8.92 24.48
N ALA A 142 8.70 8.42 24.90
CA ALA A 142 8.72 7.20 25.71
C ALA A 142 9.02 7.65 27.15
N ASP A 143 7.95 7.93 27.90
CA ASP A 143 7.91 7.91 29.37
C ASP A 143 6.82 6.90 29.76
#